data_AF-A0A8H5GUE3-F1
#
_entry.id   AF-A0A8H5GUE3-F1
#
_cell.length_a   1.000
_cell.length_b   1.000
_cell.length_c   1.000
_cell.angle_alpha   90.00
_cell.angle_beta   90.00
_cell.angle_gamma   90.00
#
_symmetry.space_group_name_H-M   'P 1'
#
loop_
_entity.id
_entity.type
_entity.pdbx_description
1 polymer ?
#
loop_
_entity_poly.entity_id
_entity_poly.type
_entity_poly.pdbx_seq_one_letter_code
_entity_poly.pdbx_strand_id
1 'polypeptide(L)'
;MSESNPDSDNTSDSRTSKLFSSADADIIFQSSDNVQFHLHKINLQYTTGGFPPADISNKKEIVKLTEQSETLELLFQFVYPRQFPSMRNLDFHSLISLAEAAEKYEVFAASTACFYLLRDFVHTQPKRVLQFAAMHGYHELVVDIQPILAGSPLSDVVDILPLQMLKSWSLYREQHLLTNIQKHLETIHALNRENCNLRSQKAATVYEDDTTRRKLFK
;
A
#
# COMPACT_ATOMS: atom_id res chain seq x y z
N MET A 1 -62.48 1.57 14.37
CA MET A 1 -61.26 1.15 13.66
C MET A 1 -60.65 2.39 13.06
N SER A 2 -59.67 2.95 13.75
CA SER A 2 -58.90 4.11 13.30
C SER A 2 -57.44 3.74 13.55
N GLU A 3 -56.80 3.14 12.54
CA GLU A 3 -55.37 2.86 12.53
C GLU A 3 -54.64 4.17 12.22
N SER A 4 -53.96 4.70 13.23
CA SER A 4 -52.93 5.72 13.10
C SER A 4 -51.59 5.02 12.90
N ASN A 5 -51.04 5.05 11.69
CA ASN A 5 -49.62 4.74 11.44
C ASN A 5 -48.78 5.95 11.88
N PRO A 6 -47.77 5.78 12.75
CA PRO A 6 -46.69 6.73 12.85
C PRO A 6 -45.61 6.31 11.84
N ASP A 7 -45.47 7.05 10.75
CA ASP A 7 -44.26 7.00 9.95
C ASP A 7 -43.09 7.41 10.84
N SER A 8 -42.27 6.42 11.17
CA SER A 8 -40.99 6.60 11.85
C SER A 8 -40.06 7.38 10.93
N ASP A 9 -40.02 8.69 11.10
CA ASP A 9 -38.96 9.55 10.58
C ASP A 9 -37.67 9.20 11.32
N ASN A 10 -36.98 8.17 10.83
CA ASN A 10 -35.67 7.76 11.31
C ASN A 10 -34.64 8.68 10.65
N THR A 11 -34.71 9.97 10.95
CA THR A 11 -33.67 10.94 10.63
C THR A 11 -32.48 10.64 11.53
N SER A 12 -31.59 9.77 11.06
CA SER A 12 -30.25 9.68 11.62
C SER A 12 -29.64 11.08 11.61
N ASP A 13 -29.46 11.69 12.78
CA ASP A 13 -28.89 13.04 12.94
C ASP A 13 -27.55 13.13 12.18
N SER A 14 -27.58 13.73 11.00
CA SER A 14 -26.39 13.89 10.18
C SER A 14 -25.56 15.04 10.73
N ARG A 15 -24.32 14.77 11.13
CA ARG A 15 -23.38 15.77 11.64
C ARG A 15 -22.69 16.49 10.48
N THR A 16 -22.49 17.80 10.56
CA THR A 16 -21.65 18.53 9.59
C THR A 16 -20.16 18.48 9.99
N SER A 17 -19.25 18.31 9.02
CA SER A 17 -17.80 18.41 9.27
C SER A 17 -17.43 19.82 9.73
N LYS A 18 -16.54 19.91 10.72
CA LYS A 18 -16.06 21.20 11.24
C LYS A 18 -15.11 21.91 10.27
N LEU A 19 -14.42 21.15 9.40
CA LEU A 19 -13.50 21.70 8.41
C LEU A 19 -14.20 22.13 7.13
N PHE A 20 -15.36 21.53 6.84
CA PHE A 20 -16.10 21.72 5.59
C PHE A 20 -17.58 22.04 5.87
N SER A 21 -17.82 23.24 6.39
CA SER A 21 -19.14 23.77 6.77
C SER A 21 -19.41 25.16 6.19
N SER A 22 -18.96 25.42 4.94
CA SER A 22 -19.11 26.75 4.33
C SER A 22 -20.57 27.08 4.05
N ALA A 23 -21.01 28.30 4.38
CA ALA A 23 -22.39 28.74 4.18
C ALA A 23 -22.73 28.97 2.70
N ASP A 24 -21.73 29.24 1.88
CA ASP A 24 -21.80 29.44 0.43
C ASP A 24 -21.54 28.17 -0.39
N ALA A 25 -21.46 27.01 0.27
CA ALA A 25 -21.32 25.73 -0.40
C ALA A 25 -22.49 25.46 -1.37
N ASP A 26 -22.15 24.97 -2.56
CA ASP A 26 -23.09 24.69 -3.65
C ASP A 26 -23.25 23.18 -3.93
N ILE A 27 -22.59 22.34 -3.13
CA ILE A 27 -22.72 20.88 -3.12
C ILE A 27 -22.50 20.33 -1.70
N ILE A 28 -23.25 19.27 -1.35
CA ILE A 28 -23.10 18.55 -0.08
C ILE A 28 -22.80 17.09 -0.38
N PHE A 29 -21.66 16.60 0.09
CA PHE A 29 -21.39 15.16 0.15
C PHE A 29 -21.69 14.60 1.53
N GLN A 30 -22.22 13.39 1.60
CA GLN A 30 -22.43 12.66 2.84
C GLN A 30 -21.58 11.39 2.84
N SER A 31 -20.76 11.22 3.87
CA SER A 31 -19.99 10.01 4.17
C SER A 31 -20.89 8.83 4.56
N SER A 32 -20.32 7.61 4.58
CA SER A 32 -21.06 6.41 5.00
C SER A 32 -21.41 6.39 6.50
N ASP A 33 -20.71 7.14 7.34
CA ASP A 33 -21.02 7.41 8.75
C ASP A 33 -21.87 8.68 8.97
N ASN A 34 -22.61 9.11 7.93
CA ASN A 34 -23.61 10.18 7.96
C ASN A 34 -23.05 11.59 8.27
N VAL A 35 -21.76 11.84 8.10
CA VAL A 35 -21.17 13.18 8.18
C VAL A 35 -21.29 13.91 6.84
N GLN A 36 -21.81 15.14 6.87
CA GLN A 36 -21.98 16.01 5.72
C GLN A 36 -20.81 16.97 5.53
N PHE A 37 -20.38 17.13 4.28
CA PHE A 37 -19.30 17.99 3.83
C PHE A 37 -19.86 19.02 2.85
N HIS A 38 -19.83 20.28 3.26
CA HIS A 38 -20.31 21.41 2.48
C HIS A 38 -19.15 21.98 1.65
N LEU A 39 -19.14 21.69 0.36
CA LEU A 39 -18.03 21.98 -0.54
C LEU A 39 -18.43 22.91 -1.70
N HIS A 40 -17.44 23.29 -2.50
CA HIS A 40 -17.61 24.11 -3.70
C HIS A 40 -17.34 23.29 -4.98
N LYS A 41 -18.33 23.22 -5.86
CA LYS A 41 -18.25 22.53 -7.17
C LYS A 41 -17.06 22.99 -7.98
N ILE A 42 -16.75 24.29 -7.94
CA ILE A 42 -15.61 24.87 -8.67
C ILE A 42 -14.28 24.22 -8.27
N ASN A 43 -14.05 23.96 -6.99
CA ASN A 43 -12.79 23.36 -6.53
C ASN A 43 -12.72 21.90 -6.98
N LEU A 44 -13.82 21.16 -6.84
CA LEU A 44 -13.92 19.77 -7.30
C LEU A 44 -13.68 19.68 -8.81
N GLN A 45 -14.30 20.56 -9.61
CA GLN A 45 -14.17 20.59 -11.06
C GLN A 45 -12.72 20.73 -11.54
N TYR A 46 -11.89 21.49 -10.83
CA TYR A 46 -10.51 21.74 -11.23
C TYR A 46 -9.49 20.78 -10.61
N THR A 47 -9.84 20.05 -9.56
CA THR A 47 -8.88 19.23 -8.78
C THR A 47 -9.18 17.74 -8.79
N THR A 48 -10.34 17.33 -9.33
CA THR A 48 -10.84 15.96 -9.28
C THR A 48 -11.47 15.56 -10.61
N GLY A 49 -11.63 14.27 -10.86
CA GLY A 49 -12.26 13.75 -12.09
C GLY A 49 -13.32 12.66 -11.86
N GLY A 50 -13.33 11.99 -10.71
CA GLY A 50 -14.18 10.82 -10.45
C GLY A 50 -15.42 11.05 -9.59
N PHE A 51 -15.71 12.28 -9.13
CA PHE A 51 -16.91 12.53 -8.34
C PHE A 51 -18.19 12.40 -9.18
N PRO A 52 -19.26 11.79 -8.64
CA PRO A 52 -20.53 11.69 -9.34
C PRO A 52 -21.08 13.09 -9.68
N PRO A 53 -21.72 13.26 -10.84
CA PRO A 53 -22.33 14.54 -11.19
C PRO A 53 -23.44 14.84 -10.19
N ALA A 54 -23.33 15.97 -9.48
CA ALA A 54 -24.43 16.50 -8.70
C ALA A 54 -25.38 17.23 -9.64
N ASP A 55 -26.67 16.88 -9.60
CA ASP A 55 -27.67 17.41 -10.52
C ASP A 55 -27.72 18.95 -10.37
N ILE A 56 -27.31 19.66 -11.43
CA ILE A 56 -27.11 21.11 -11.39
C ILE A 56 -28.44 21.84 -11.07
N SER A 57 -29.56 21.18 -11.33
CA SER A 57 -30.92 21.66 -11.08
C SER A 57 -31.29 21.77 -9.60
N ASN A 58 -30.68 20.94 -8.72
CA ASN A 58 -31.06 20.87 -7.31
C ASN A 58 -29.94 21.39 -6.40
N LYS A 59 -30.03 22.67 -6.02
CA LYS A 59 -29.08 23.37 -5.12
C LYS A 59 -28.94 22.78 -3.71
N LYS A 60 -29.57 21.64 -3.41
CA LYS A 60 -29.57 20.98 -2.09
C LYS A 60 -29.47 19.45 -2.18
N GLU A 61 -29.05 18.90 -3.31
CA GLU A 61 -28.86 17.46 -3.40
C GLU A 61 -27.69 17.03 -2.50
N ILE A 62 -27.97 16.08 -1.60
CA ILE A 62 -26.96 15.43 -0.77
C ILE A 62 -26.50 14.19 -1.51
N VAL A 63 -25.24 14.19 -1.92
CA VAL A 63 -24.65 13.08 -2.65
C VAL A 63 -23.95 12.14 -1.67
N LYS A 64 -24.41 10.89 -1.58
CA LYS A 64 -23.86 9.89 -0.67
C LYS A 64 -22.62 9.24 -1.27
N LEU A 65 -21.55 9.19 -0.47
CA LEU A 65 -20.28 8.53 -0.77
C LEU A 65 -20.13 7.28 0.13
N THR A 66 -19.26 6.37 -0.26
CA THR A 66 -19.12 5.07 0.44
C THR A 66 -18.05 5.11 1.55
N GLU A 67 -17.21 6.13 1.53
CA GLU A 67 -16.05 6.30 2.39
C GLU A 67 -16.45 6.93 3.72
N GLN A 68 -15.68 6.60 4.75
CA GLN A 68 -15.85 7.16 6.09
C GLN A 68 -15.47 8.64 6.12
N SER A 69 -16.05 9.38 7.05
CA SER A 69 -15.81 10.81 7.22
C SER A 69 -14.34 11.15 7.44
N GLU A 70 -13.58 10.34 8.16
CA GLU A 70 -12.14 10.54 8.39
C GLU A 70 -11.33 10.53 7.08
N THR A 71 -11.60 9.55 6.21
CA THR A 71 -10.97 9.45 4.89
C THR A 71 -11.33 10.64 4.01
N LEU A 72 -12.62 11.01 3.97
CA LEU A 72 -13.11 12.12 3.15
C LEU A 72 -12.59 13.47 3.65
N GLU A 73 -12.46 13.64 4.97
CA GLU A 73 -11.93 14.87 5.56
C GLU A 73 -10.45 15.09 5.17
N LEU A 74 -9.65 14.02 5.09
CA LEU A 74 -8.29 14.10 4.54
C LEU A 74 -8.31 14.37 3.03
N LEU A 75 -9.13 13.64 2.28
CA LEU A 75 -9.23 13.76 0.82
C LEU A 75 -9.62 15.17 0.38
N PHE A 76 -10.67 15.75 0.98
CA PHE A 76 -11.16 17.08 0.61
C PHE A 76 -10.18 18.20 0.97
N GLN A 77 -9.19 17.97 1.85
CA GLN A 77 -8.14 18.96 2.07
C GLN A 77 -7.21 19.11 0.85
N PHE A 78 -7.07 18.08 0.00
CA PHE A 78 -6.33 18.16 -1.26
C PHE A 78 -7.11 18.87 -2.38
N VAL A 79 -8.44 18.98 -2.25
CA VAL A 79 -9.32 19.65 -3.21
C VAL A 79 -9.24 21.17 -3.10
N TYR A 80 -8.86 21.69 -1.93
CA TYR A 80 -8.83 23.13 -1.67
C TYR A 80 -7.40 23.66 -1.78
N PRO A 81 -7.22 24.92 -2.24
CA PRO A 81 -5.91 25.57 -2.33
C PRO A 81 -5.39 25.93 -0.93
N ARG A 82 -4.89 24.92 -0.22
CA ARG A 82 -4.32 25.04 1.13
C ARG A 82 -3.09 24.15 1.26
N GLN A 83 -2.38 24.32 2.38
CA GLN A 83 -1.34 23.38 2.75
C GLN A 83 -1.95 21.99 2.97
N PHE A 84 -1.34 20.98 2.37
CA PHE A 84 -1.80 19.61 2.50
C PHE A 84 -1.70 19.12 3.95
N PRO A 85 -2.64 18.25 4.38
CA PRO A 85 -2.62 17.70 5.73
C PRO A 85 -1.32 16.94 5.98
N SER A 86 -0.87 16.95 7.24
CA SER A 86 0.25 16.09 7.61
C SER A 86 -0.21 14.63 7.59
N MET A 87 0.42 13.83 6.73
CA MET A 87 0.09 12.42 6.54
C MET A 87 1.09 11.49 7.25
N ARG A 88 2.07 12.06 7.96
CA ARG A 88 3.24 11.34 8.51
C ARG A 88 2.88 10.26 9.53
N ASN A 89 1.79 10.44 10.27
CA ASN A 89 1.40 9.57 11.37
C ASN A 89 0.20 8.69 11.03
N LEU A 90 -0.21 8.64 9.76
CA LEU A 90 -1.29 7.74 9.36
C LEU A 90 -0.83 6.30 9.47
N ASP A 91 -1.68 5.47 10.09
CA ASP A 91 -1.47 4.04 10.04
C ASP A 91 -1.76 3.51 8.62
N PHE A 92 -1.39 2.25 8.39
CA PHE A 92 -1.56 1.63 7.08
C PHE A 92 -3.03 1.60 6.63
N HIS A 93 -3.97 1.39 7.57
CA HIS A 93 -5.39 1.28 7.26
C HIS A 93 -5.99 2.61 6.80
N SER A 94 -5.61 3.70 7.45
CA SER A 94 -6.03 5.05 7.09
C SER A 94 -5.40 5.48 5.77
N LEU A 95 -4.10 5.20 5.59
CA LEU A 95 -3.38 5.51 4.36
C LEU A 95 -3.96 4.78 3.16
N ILE A 96 -4.21 3.46 3.26
CA ILE A 96 -4.77 2.70 2.14
C ILE A 96 -6.20 3.12 1.82
N SER A 97 -7.01 3.43 2.84
CA SER A 97 -8.38 3.92 2.64
C SER A 97 -8.39 5.26 1.90
N LEU A 98 -7.46 6.16 2.25
CA LEU A 98 -7.28 7.42 1.55
C LEU A 98 -6.75 7.23 0.13
N ALA A 99 -5.81 6.30 -0.07
CA ALA A 99 -5.28 5.99 -1.39
C ALA A 99 -6.38 5.46 -2.32
N GLU A 100 -7.21 4.51 -1.86
CA GLU A 100 -8.35 3.99 -2.63
C GLU A 100 -9.38 5.08 -2.96
N ALA A 101 -9.68 5.95 -2.00
CA ALA A 101 -10.57 7.09 -2.23
C ALA A 101 -9.98 8.10 -3.22
N ALA A 102 -8.67 8.36 -3.15
CA ALA A 102 -7.97 9.26 -4.05
C ALA A 102 -7.98 8.75 -5.50
N GLU A 103 -7.74 7.45 -5.71
CA GLU A 103 -7.86 6.82 -7.03
C GLU A 103 -9.30 6.88 -7.54
N LYS A 104 -10.27 6.46 -6.71
CA LYS A 104 -11.68 6.41 -7.09
C LYS A 104 -12.24 7.77 -7.51
N TYR A 105 -11.86 8.82 -6.80
CA TYR A 105 -12.33 10.19 -7.06
C TYR A 105 -11.37 11.00 -7.93
N GLU A 106 -10.28 10.38 -8.39
CA GLU A 106 -9.23 10.98 -9.22
C GLU A 106 -8.67 12.27 -8.61
N VAL A 107 -8.38 12.25 -7.31
CA VAL A 107 -7.74 13.35 -6.58
C VAL A 107 -6.23 13.18 -6.69
N PHE A 108 -5.66 13.52 -7.85
CA PHE A 108 -4.27 13.19 -8.22
C PHE A 108 -3.21 13.65 -7.21
N ALA A 109 -3.42 14.78 -6.54
CA ALA A 109 -2.51 15.27 -5.50
C ALA A 109 -2.46 14.32 -4.28
N ALA A 110 -3.62 13.80 -3.87
CA ALA A 110 -3.72 12.83 -2.78
C ALA A 110 -3.16 11.47 -3.21
N SER A 111 -3.47 11.02 -4.43
CA SER A 111 -2.91 9.78 -5.01
C SER A 111 -1.39 9.78 -5.00
N THR A 112 -0.79 10.87 -5.50
CA THR A 112 0.67 11.04 -5.54
C THR A 112 1.27 11.01 -4.13
N ALA A 113 0.67 11.71 -3.16
CA ALA A 113 1.13 11.69 -1.78
C ALA A 113 1.05 10.29 -1.17
N CYS A 114 -0.06 9.57 -1.40
CA CYS A 114 -0.25 8.21 -0.90
C CYS A 114 0.75 7.23 -1.50
N PHE A 115 1.03 7.32 -2.80
CA PHE A 115 2.03 6.50 -3.48
C PHE A 115 3.40 6.56 -2.79
N TYR A 116 3.88 7.76 -2.45
CA TYR A 116 5.17 7.90 -1.78
C TYR A 116 5.17 7.34 -0.36
N LEU A 117 4.07 7.50 0.39
CA LEU A 117 3.97 7.00 1.77
C LEU A 117 3.77 5.48 1.83
N LEU A 118 3.11 4.88 0.83
CA LEU A 118 2.94 3.44 0.78
C LEU A 118 4.27 2.67 0.67
N ARG A 119 5.34 3.33 0.19
CA ARG A 119 6.70 2.77 0.19
C ARG A 119 7.19 2.43 1.60
N ASP A 120 6.78 3.16 2.62
CA ASP A 120 7.18 2.88 4.01
C ASP A 120 6.59 1.56 4.54
N PHE A 121 5.59 1.01 3.85
CA PHE A 121 4.87 -0.20 4.23
C PHE A 121 5.20 -1.42 3.36
N VAL A 122 6.12 -1.32 2.40
CA VAL A 122 6.47 -2.46 1.51
C VAL A 122 7.01 -3.66 2.27
N HIS A 123 7.68 -3.46 3.41
CA HIS A 123 8.21 -4.56 4.23
C HIS A 123 7.21 -5.06 5.28
N THR A 124 6.28 -4.21 5.73
CA THR A 124 5.34 -4.54 6.82
C THR A 124 4.01 -5.08 6.30
N GLN A 125 3.54 -4.60 5.14
CA GLN A 125 2.27 -4.98 4.53
C GLN A 125 2.40 -5.32 3.02
N PRO A 126 3.43 -6.07 2.57
CA PRO A 126 3.79 -6.22 1.15
C PRO A 126 2.63 -6.69 0.26
N LYS A 127 1.82 -7.65 0.73
CA LYS A 127 0.69 -8.21 -0.03
C LYS A 127 -0.39 -7.17 -0.33
N ARG A 128 -0.75 -6.35 0.68
CA ARG A 128 -1.76 -5.30 0.50
C ARG A 128 -1.24 -4.13 -0.33
N VAL A 129 0.03 -3.75 -0.16
CA VAL A 129 0.64 -2.73 -1.02
C VAL A 129 0.72 -3.22 -2.47
N LEU A 130 1.05 -4.50 -2.69
CA LEU A 130 1.05 -5.10 -4.03
C LEU A 130 -0.34 -5.07 -4.66
N GLN A 131 -1.38 -5.40 -3.89
CA GLN A 131 -2.77 -5.37 -4.36
C GLN A 131 -3.14 -4.00 -4.91
N PHE A 132 -2.93 -2.96 -4.10
CA PHE A 132 -3.20 -1.58 -4.47
C PHE A 132 -2.37 -1.16 -5.70
N ALA A 133 -1.05 -1.43 -5.66
CA ALA A 133 -0.15 -1.03 -6.73
C ALA A 133 -0.49 -1.70 -8.07
N ALA A 134 -0.86 -2.98 -8.02
CA ALA A 134 -1.22 -3.74 -9.20
C ALA A 134 -2.58 -3.32 -9.78
N MET A 135 -3.54 -3.01 -8.90
CA MET A 135 -4.88 -2.56 -9.30
C MET A 135 -4.86 -1.19 -9.98
N HIS A 136 -4.03 -0.27 -9.49
CA HIS A 136 -3.98 1.12 -9.95
C HIS A 136 -2.78 1.42 -10.88
N GLY A 137 -1.98 0.42 -11.24
CA GLY A 137 -0.90 0.56 -12.22
C GLY A 137 0.37 1.25 -11.70
N TYR A 138 0.64 1.22 -10.40
CA TYR A 138 1.86 1.73 -9.79
C TYR A 138 3.05 0.77 -9.98
N HIS A 139 3.55 0.68 -11.21
CA HIS A 139 4.61 -0.26 -11.60
C HIS A 139 5.90 -0.12 -10.78
N GLU A 140 6.30 1.09 -10.42
CA GLU A 140 7.49 1.30 -9.57
C GLU A 140 7.35 0.61 -8.21
N LEU A 141 6.18 0.73 -7.58
CA LEU A 141 5.91 0.12 -6.29
C LEU A 141 5.84 -1.41 -6.39
N VAL A 142 5.35 -1.92 -7.52
CA VAL A 142 5.39 -3.36 -7.82
C VAL A 142 6.83 -3.85 -7.92
N VAL A 143 7.71 -3.11 -8.60
CA VAL A 143 9.15 -3.45 -8.70
C VAL A 143 9.82 -3.44 -7.33
N ASP A 144 9.48 -2.48 -6.47
CA ASP A 144 9.99 -2.41 -5.10
C ASP A 144 9.57 -3.65 -4.27
N ILE A 145 8.36 -4.17 -4.48
CA ILE A 145 7.79 -5.30 -3.72
C ILE A 145 8.19 -6.67 -4.27
N GLN A 146 8.42 -6.77 -5.57
CA GLN A 146 8.80 -8.00 -6.27
C GLN A 146 9.88 -8.83 -5.54
N PRO A 147 11.05 -8.30 -5.15
CA PRO A 147 12.08 -9.08 -4.47
C PRO A 147 11.64 -9.56 -3.07
N ILE A 148 10.73 -8.83 -2.41
CA ILE A 148 10.23 -9.16 -1.07
C ILE A 148 9.31 -10.38 -1.15
N LEU A 149 8.42 -10.43 -2.16
CA LEU A 149 7.44 -11.50 -2.31
C LEU A 149 7.86 -12.62 -3.26
N ALA A 150 8.98 -12.51 -3.98
CA ALA A 150 9.46 -13.53 -4.91
C ALA A 150 9.61 -14.93 -4.27
N GLY A 151 10.04 -14.97 -3.00
CA GLY A 151 10.16 -16.22 -2.23
C GLY A 151 8.83 -16.82 -1.78
N SER A 152 7.72 -16.08 -1.84
CA SER A 152 6.42 -16.57 -1.39
C SER A 152 5.85 -17.62 -2.36
N PRO A 153 5.01 -18.57 -1.88
CA PRO A 153 4.26 -19.46 -2.75
C PRO A 153 3.40 -18.65 -3.75
N LEU A 154 3.28 -19.14 -4.99
CA LEU A 154 2.46 -18.42 -5.99
C LEU A 154 0.97 -18.39 -5.57
N SER A 155 0.49 -19.43 -4.90
CA SER A 155 -0.86 -19.52 -4.33
C SER A 155 -1.20 -18.36 -3.39
N ASP A 156 -0.20 -17.73 -2.77
CA ASP A 156 -0.39 -16.64 -1.82
C ASP A 156 -0.55 -15.26 -2.48
N VAL A 157 -0.19 -15.17 -3.77
CA VAL A 157 -0.06 -13.90 -4.50
C VAL A 157 -0.92 -13.90 -5.77
N VAL A 158 -1.35 -15.06 -6.24
CA VAL A 158 -2.12 -15.20 -7.49
C VAL A 158 -3.43 -14.42 -7.46
N ASP A 159 -4.15 -14.41 -6.34
CA ASP A 159 -5.43 -13.70 -6.19
C ASP A 159 -5.26 -12.18 -6.02
N ILE A 160 -4.02 -11.74 -5.78
CA ILE A 160 -3.68 -10.32 -5.62
C ILE A 160 -3.34 -9.69 -6.97
N LEU A 161 -2.73 -10.46 -7.86
CA LEU A 161 -2.20 -9.96 -9.13
C LEU A 161 -3.26 -10.01 -10.22
N PRO A 162 -3.50 -8.89 -10.93
CA PRO A 162 -4.28 -8.89 -12.16
C PRO A 162 -3.69 -9.86 -13.18
N LEU A 163 -4.56 -10.52 -13.96
CA LEU A 163 -4.15 -11.56 -14.93
C LEU A 163 -3.08 -11.08 -15.91
N GLN A 164 -3.15 -9.81 -16.33
CA GLN A 164 -2.18 -9.20 -17.23
C GLN A 164 -0.76 -9.11 -16.64
N MET A 165 -0.63 -9.09 -15.31
CA MET A 165 0.65 -9.01 -14.62
C MET A 165 1.23 -10.39 -14.24
N LEU A 166 0.41 -11.45 -14.24
CA LEU A 166 0.88 -12.78 -13.85
C LEU A 166 2.05 -13.28 -14.70
N LYS A 167 2.06 -12.98 -16.00
CA LYS A 167 3.14 -13.39 -16.90
C LYS A 167 4.47 -12.74 -16.50
N SER A 168 4.50 -11.42 -16.38
CA SER A 168 5.72 -10.68 -16.01
C SER A 168 6.20 -11.05 -14.61
N TRP A 169 5.27 -11.20 -13.66
CA TRP A 169 5.56 -11.67 -12.31
C TRP A 169 6.19 -13.07 -12.29
N SER A 170 5.62 -14.02 -13.04
CA SER A 170 6.09 -15.41 -13.06
C SER A 170 7.51 -15.52 -13.64
N LEU A 171 7.79 -14.79 -14.73
CA LEU A 171 9.12 -14.74 -15.34
C LEU A 171 10.15 -14.13 -14.39
N TYR A 172 9.81 -13.00 -13.75
CA TYR A 172 10.67 -12.37 -12.74
C TYR A 172 10.95 -13.34 -11.59
N ARG A 173 9.91 -13.99 -11.06
CA ARG A 173 10.02 -14.90 -9.91
C ARG A 173 10.91 -16.10 -10.23
N GLU A 174 10.74 -16.72 -11.39
CA GLU A 174 11.60 -17.83 -11.82
C GLU A 174 13.07 -17.41 -11.86
N GLN A 175 13.37 -16.29 -12.53
CA GLN A 175 14.74 -15.77 -12.63
C GLN A 175 15.32 -15.42 -11.25
N HIS A 176 14.52 -14.81 -10.38
CA HIS A 176 14.92 -14.44 -9.03
C HIS A 176 15.27 -15.69 -8.19
N LEU A 177 14.43 -16.73 -8.23
CA LEU A 177 14.69 -17.97 -7.50
C LEU A 177 15.91 -18.71 -8.02
N LEU A 178 16.08 -18.83 -9.34
CA LEU A 178 17.28 -19.45 -9.94
C LEU A 178 18.56 -18.70 -9.54
N THR A 179 18.52 -17.37 -9.55
CA THR A 179 19.66 -16.53 -9.14
C THR A 179 19.99 -16.74 -7.66
N ASN A 180 18.98 -16.86 -6.79
CA ASN A 180 19.20 -17.11 -5.37
C ASN A 180 19.78 -18.50 -5.11
N ILE A 181 19.31 -19.53 -5.82
CA ILE A 181 19.87 -20.88 -5.75
C ILE A 181 21.35 -20.86 -6.18
N GLN A 182 21.67 -20.21 -7.30
CA GLN A 182 23.04 -20.11 -7.79
C GLN A 182 23.98 -19.45 -6.77
N LYS A 183 23.57 -18.30 -6.21
CA LYS A 183 24.32 -17.61 -5.15
C LYS A 183 24.53 -18.47 -3.91
N HIS A 184 23.52 -19.26 -3.53
CA HIS A 184 23.61 -20.16 -2.39
C HIS A 184 24.62 -21.30 -2.65
N LEU A 185 24.59 -21.89 -3.85
CA LEU A 185 25.56 -22.93 -4.25
C LEU A 185 27.00 -22.40 -4.26
N GLU A 186 27.21 -21.19 -4.79
CA GLU A 186 28.53 -20.53 -4.78
C GLU A 186 29.04 -20.29 -3.35
N THR A 187 28.14 -19.87 -2.45
CA THR A 187 28.45 -19.67 -1.04
C THR A 187 28.86 -20.99 -0.38
N ILE A 188 28.11 -22.08 -0.62
CA ILE A 188 28.46 -23.42 -0.11
C ILE A 188 29.82 -23.87 -0.66
N HIS A 189 30.08 -23.68 -1.95
CA HIS A 189 31.35 -24.04 -2.57
C HIS A 189 32.53 -23.22 -2.00
N ALA A 190 32.32 -21.95 -1.68
CA ALA A 190 33.33 -21.11 -1.04
C ALA A 190 33.65 -21.61 0.38
N LEU A 191 32.63 -21.87 1.19
CA LEU A 191 32.78 -22.40 2.55
C LEU A 191 33.46 -23.79 2.57
N ASN A 192 33.10 -24.66 1.63
CA ASN A 192 33.73 -25.97 1.49
C ASN A 192 35.21 -25.87 1.13
N ARG A 193 35.58 -24.95 0.22
CA ARG A 193 36.99 -24.70 -0.11
C ARG A 193 37.78 -24.20 1.09
N GLU A 194 37.23 -23.25 1.85
CA GLU A 194 37.87 -22.71 3.04
C GLU A 194 38.08 -23.80 4.12
N ASN A 195 37.06 -24.63 4.36
CA ASN A 195 37.16 -25.76 5.28
C ASN A 195 38.20 -26.79 4.85
N CYS A 196 38.30 -27.11 3.56
CA CYS A 196 39.34 -27.99 3.03
C CYS A 196 40.74 -27.41 3.27
N ASN A 197 40.94 -26.12 3.01
CA ASN A 197 42.20 -25.45 3.24
C ASN A 197 42.61 -25.48 4.72
N LEU A 198 41.68 -25.19 5.64
CA LEU A 198 41.92 -25.25 7.08
C LEU A 198 42.28 -26.66 7.57
N ARG A 199 41.62 -27.70 7.03
CA ARG A 199 41.94 -29.10 7.35
C ARG A 199 43.34 -29.47 6.87
N SER A 200 43.72 -29.07 5.66
CA SER A 200 45.06 -29.31 5.10
C SER A 200 46.15 -28.61 5.92
N GLN A 201 45.95 -27.36 6.33
CA GLN A 201 46.90 -26.64 7.19
C GLN A 201 47.07 -27.31 8.56
N LYS A 202 45.98 -27.73 9.21
CA LYS A 202 46.04 -28.46 10.49
C LYS A 202 46.76 -29.80 10.36
N ALA A 203 46.56 -30.53 9.25
CA ALA A 203 47.26 -31.79 9.01
C ALA A 203 48.79 -31.57 8.84
N ALA A 204 49.18 -30.50 8.14
CA ALA A 204 50.58 -30.15 7.95
C ALA A 204 51.28 -29.80 9.27
N THR A 205 50.65 -28.99 10.12
CA THR A 205 51.23 -28.60 11.42
C THR A 205 51.37 -29.78 12.39
N VAL A 206 50.39 -30.69 12.42
CA VAL A 206 50.48 -31.92 13.22
C VAL A 206 51.62 -32.82 12.73
N TYR A 207 51.81 -32.93 11.41
CA TYR A 207 52.90 -33.72 10.85
C TYR A 207 54.27 -33.12 11.20
N GLU A 208 54.43 -31.80 11.11
CA GLU A 208 55.68 -31.12 11.49
C GLU A 208 55.99 -31.27 12.99
N ASP A 209 54.99 -31.15 13.87
CA ASP A 209 55.17 -31.30 15.32
C ASP A 209 55.54 -32.75 15.70
N ASP A 210 54.91 -33.76 15.09
CA ASP A 210 55.21 -35.17 15.34
C ASP A 210 56.60 -35.57 14.79
N THR A 211 57.00 -34.99 13.66
CA THR A 211 58.35 -35.16 13.10
C THR A 211 59.41 -34.51 13.99
N THR A 212 59.10 -33.35 14.57
CA THR A 212 60.00 -32.63 15.49
C THR A 212 60.15 -33.38 16.81
N ARG A 213 59.05 -33.90 17.38
CA ARG A 213 59.09 -34.77 18.58
C ARG A 213 59.93 -36.02 18.35
N ARG A 214 59.78 -36.71 17.21
CA ARG A 214 60.58 -37.92 16.91
C ARG A 214 62.08 -37.66 16.79
N LYS A 215 62.50 -36.44 16.45
CA LYS A 215 63.91 -36.05 16.41
C LYS A 215 64.49 -35.71 17.78
N LEU A 216 63.66 -35.35 18.77
CA LEU A 216 64.07 -35.02 20.14
C LEU A 216 64.26 -36.24 21.06
N PHE A 217 63.74 -37.42 20.67
CA PHE A 217 63.85 -38.67 21.42
C PHE A 217 64.86 -39.68 20.82
N LYS A 218 65.75 -39.22 19.93
CA LYS A 218 66.92 -39.97 19.43
C LYS A 218 68.19 -39.28 19.89
#